data_AF-A0A957DRY5-F1
#
_entry.id   AF-A0A957DRY5-F1
#
_cell.length_a   1.000
_cell.length_b   1.000
_cell.length_c   1.000
_cell.angle_alpha   90.00
_cell.angle_beta   90.00
_cell.angle_gamma   90.00
#
_symmetry.space_group_name_H-M   'P 1'
#
loop_
_entity.id
_entity.type
_entity.pdbx_description
1 polymer ?
#
loop_
_entity_poly.entity_id
_entity_poly.type
_entity_poly.pdbx_seq_one_letter_code
_entity_poly.pdbx_strand_id
1 'polypeptide(L)'
;MPKAKRSAGEWFPVQFVWKIPDGDYIRAIFRAEILDIIPGADKYLVRLDELLAGRQETEDGQMRAKEEMTIPYWVLVRQIIGNQVTLAYEVEDGRPLHMRLTTLIGEHDFFTRYNKYKLPRN
;
A
#
# COMPACT_ATOMS: atom_id res chain seq x y z
N MET A 1 18.05 15.23 -7.58
CA MET A 1 17.83 14.06 -6.70
C MET A 1 16.67 14.39 -5.79
N PRO A 2 15.64 13.52 -5.70
CA PRO A 2 14.59 13.65 -4.71
C PRO A 2 15.20 13.73 -3.30
N LYS A 3 14.56 14.48 -2.39
CA LYS A 3 14.98 14.55 -0.99
C LYS A 3 13.85 14.02 -0.11
N ALA A 4 14.22 13.34 0.96
CA ALA A 4 13.27 13.00 2.01
C ALA A 4 12.66 14.29 2.57
N LYS A 5 11.32 14.35 2.59
CA LYS A 5 10.54 15.45 3.16
C LYS A 5 10.18 15.20 4.63
N ARG A 6 10.36 13.97 5.11
CA ARG A 6 10.03 13.51 6.46
C ARG A 6 11.12 12.64 7.07
N SER A 7 11.04 12.48 8.38
CA SER A 7 11.97 11.73 9.24
C SER A 7 11.40 10.38 9.69
N ALA A 8 12.25 9.49 10.18
CA ALA A 8 11.82 8.26 10.84
C ALA A 8 10.94 8.57 12.07
N GLY A 9 9.91 7.74 12.31
CA GLY A 9 8.87 7.94 13.32
C GLY A 9 7.69 8.80 12.84
N GLU A 10 7.84 9.56 11.76
CA GLU A 10 6.71 10.24 11.11
C GLU A 10 5.92 9.29 10.22
N TRP A 11 4.77 9.74 9.71
CA TRP A 11 3.92 8.94 8.84
C TRP A 11 3.23 9.79 7.78
N PHE A 12 2.84 9.17 6.66
CA PHE A 12 2.02 9.79 5.63
C PHE A 12 0.96 8.81 5.07
N PRO A 13 -0.17 9.30 4.54
CA PRO A 13 -1.10 8.44 3.83
C PRO A 13 -0.50 8.01 2.49
N VAL A 14 -0.49 6.72 2.22
CA VAL A 14 -0.13 6.17 0.91
C VAL A 14 -1.33 5.49 0.28
N GLN A 15 -1.50 5.68 -1.02
CA GLN A 15 -2.63 5.14 -1.75
C GLN A 15 -2.15 4.10 -2.76
N PHE A 16 -2.71 2.89 -2.69
CA PHE A 16 -2.47 1.81 -3.64
C PHE A 16 -3.74 1.52 -4.43
N VAL A 17 -3.56 1.19 -5.71
CA VAL A 17 -4.66 0.89 -6.64
C VAL A 17 -4.34 -0.39 -7.40
N TRP A 18 -5.27 -1.35 -7.40
CA TRP A 18 -5.18 -2.58 -8.19
C TRP A 18 -6.36 -2.67 -9.13
N LYS A 19 -6.11 -3.04 -10.40
CA LYS A 19 -7.17 -3.52 -11.30
C LYS A 19 -7.42 -4.99 -11.00
N ILE A 20 -8.66 -5.37 -10.74
CA ILE A 20 -9.07 -6.77 -10.51
C ILE A 20 -9.65 -7.38 -11.80
N PRO A 21 -9.76 -8.72 -11.92
CA PRO A 21 -10.05 -9.39 -13.19
C PRO A 21 -11.42 -9.07 -13.81
N ASP A 22 -12.40 -8.65 -13.02
CA ASP A 22 -13.72 -8.20 -13.49
C ASP A 22 -13.69 -6.78 -14.12
N GLY A 23 -12.53 -6.12 -14.09
CA GLY A 23 -12.31 -4.79 -14.66
C GLY A 23 -12.37 -3.65 -13.64
N ASP A 24 -12.90 -3.91 -12.45
CA ASP A 24 -12.98 -2.92 -11.37
C ASP A 24 -11.60 -2.59 -10.79
N TYR A 25 -11.55 -1.50 -10.02
CA TYR A 25 -10.39 -1.06 -9.29
C TYR A 25 -10.63 -1.09 -7.79
N ILE A 26 -9.67 -1.64 -7.05
CA ILE A 26 -9.59 -1.52 -5.59
C ILE A 26 -8.61 -0.42 -5.25
N ARG A 27 -9.07 0.58 -4.51
CA ARG A 27 -8.27 1.71 -4.03
C ARG A 27 -8.23 1.66 -2.51
N ALA A 28 -7.03 1.53 -1.95
CA ALA A 28 -6.82 1.46 -0.51
C ALA A 28 -5.81 2.52 -0.06
N ILE A 29 -6.12 3.21 1.03
CA ILE A 29 -5.26 4.21 1.65
C ILE A 29 -4.76 3.66 2.97
N PHE A 30 -3.46 3.59 3.13
CA PHE A 30 -2.80 3.12 4.35
C PHE A 30 -2.07 4.25 5.05
N ARG A 31 -2.01 4.17 6.38
CA ARG A 31 -1.05 4.92 7.19
C ARG A 31 0.32 4.27 7.01
N ALA A 32 1.24 4.95 6.33
CA ALA A 32 2.62 4.51 6.18
C ALA A 32 3.52 5.22 7.20
N GLU A 33 3.95 4.49 8.24
CA GLU A 33 4.91 4.96 9.22
C GLU A 33 6.33 4.76 8.71
N ILE A 34 7.16 5.79 8.74
CA ILE A 34 8.55 5.75 8.30
C ILE A 34 9.39 5.10 9.39
N LEU A 35 9.95 3.94 9.07
CA LEU A 35 10.88 3.22 9.95
C LEU A 35 12.31 3.70 9.75
N ASP A 36 12.69 3.95 8.50
CA ASP A 36 14.04 4.38 8.13
C ASP A 36 14.05 5.11 6.79
N ILE A 37 15.14 5.82 6.52
CA ILE A 37 15.41 6.54 5.28
C ILE A 37 16.59 5.86 4.60
N ILE A 38 16.49 5.64 3.28
CA ILE A 38 17.52 4.99 2.46
C ILE A 38 18.01 6.01 1.42
N PRO A 39 18.95 6.92 1.77
CA PRO A 39 19.40 7.99 0.89
C PRO A 39 19.97 7.49 -0.43
N GLY A 40 20.74 6.40 -0.43
CA GLY A 40 21.34 5.84 -1.64
C GLY A 40 20.33 5.27 -2.66
N ALA A 41 19.06 5.13 -2.29
CA ALA A 41 18.00 4.61 -3.14
C ALA A 41 16.81 5.57 -3.30
N ASP A 42 16.90 6.79 -2.75
CA ASP A 42 15.83 7.80 -2.74
C ASP A 42 14.48 7.26 -2.19
N LYS A 43 14.53 6.44 -1.14
CA LYS A 43 13.37 5.71 -0.59
C LYS A 43 13.24 5.79 0.92
N TYR A 44 12.01 5.71 1.40
CA TYR A 44 11.66 5.35 2.76
C TYR A 44 11.52 3.84 2.90
N LEU A 45 11.93 3.28 4.03
CA LEU A 45 11.39 2.03 4.54
C LEU A 45 10.19 2.37 5.43
N VAL A 46 9.01 1.83 5.11
CA VAL A 46 7.78 2.13 5.85
C VAL A 46 7.10 0.87 6.36
N ARG A 47 6.35 0.99 7.46
CA ARG A 47 5.33 0.04 7.91
C ARG A 47 3.95 0.54 7.51
N LEU A 48 3.17 -0.31 6.87
CA LEU A 48 1.76 -0.03 6.54
C LEU A 48 0.89 -0.34 7.76
N ASP A 49 0.81 0.58 8.70
CA ASP A 49 0.35 0.34 10.07
C ASP A 49 -1.18 0.17 10.20
N GLU A 50 -1.94 0.89 9.37
CA GLU A 50 -3.40 0.92 9.41
C GLU A 50 -3.98 1.11 8.00
N LEU A 51 -5.13 0.49 7.73
CA LEU A 51 -5.97 0.80 6.56
C LEU A 51 -6.92 1.95 6.92
N LEU A 52 -6.64 3.16 6.43
CA LEU A 52 -7.39 4.38 6.72
C LEU A 52 -8.72 4.45 5.97
N ALA A 53 -8.71 4.05 4.70
CA ALA A 53 -9.90 4.09 3.85
C ALA A 53 -9.75 3.12 2.68
N GLY A 54 -10.88 2.74 2.09
CA GLY A 54 -10.89 1.93 0.88
C GLY A 54 -12.20 2.07 0.11
N ARG A 55 -12.11 1.95 -1.21
CA ARG A 55 -13.27 1.86 -2.09
C ARG A 55 -13.00 0.96 -3.28
N GLN A 56 -14.06 0.35 -3.81
CA GLN A 56 -14.03 -0.33 -5.10
C GLN A 56 -14.75 0.55 -6.12
N GLU A 57 -14.16 0.69 -7.29
CA GLU A 57 -14.67 1.55 -8.36
C GLU A 57 -14.77 0.75 -9.66
N THR A 58 -15.76 1.04 -10.49
CA THR A 58 -15.80 0.54 -11.87
C THR A 58 -14.65 1.13 -12.69
N GLU A 59 -14.48 0.62 -13.92
CA GLU A 59 -13.49 1.19 -14.86
C GLU A 59 -13.73 2.67 -15.17
N ASP A 60 -14.98 3.12 -15.13
CA ASP A 60 -15.39 4.52 -15.30
C ASP A 60 -15.24 5.36 -14.02
N GLY A 61 -14.72 4.78 -12.93
CA GLY A 61 -14.51 5.47 -11.65
C GLY A 61 -15.75 5.61 -10.78
N GLN A 62 -16.84 4.89 -11.08
CA GLN A 62 -18.05 4.91 -10.25
C GLN A 62 -17.85 4.01 -9.03
N MET A 63 -18.19 4.50 -7.84
CA MET A 63 -18.08 3.68 -6.62
C MET A 63 -19.08 2.53 -6.63
N ARG A 64 -18.60 1.33 -6.32
CA ARG A 64 -19.45 0.17 -6.03
C ARG A 64 -20.17 0.35 -4.70
N ALA A 65 -21.40 -0.14 -4.63
CA ALA A 65 -22.11 -0.32 -3.36
C ALA A 65 -21.38 -1.37 -2.51
N LYS A 66 -21.56 -1.32 -1.19
CA LYS A 66 -20.83 -2.22 -0.26
C LYS A 66 -21.16 -3.69 -0.51
N GLU A 67 -22.40 -3.96 -0.90
CA GLU A 67 -22.95 -5.28 -1.18
C GLU A 67 -22.39 -5.88 -2.48
N GLU A 68 -21.85 -5.03 -3.37
CA GLU A 68 -21.26 -5.42 -4.65
C GLU A 68 -19.72 -5.53 -4.59
N MET A 69 -19.12 -5.23 -3.44
CA MET A 69 -17.67 -5.29 -3.28
C MET A 69 -17.16 -6.74 -3.33
N THR A 70 -16.04 -6.94 -4.01
CA THR A 70 -15.43 -8.26 -4.19
C THR A 70 -14.67 -8.65 -2.92
N ILE A 71 -15.38 -9.21 -1.94
CA ILE A 71 -14.90 -9.54 -0.58
C ILE A 71 -13.52 -10.23 -0.56
N PRO A 72 -13.23 -11.26 -1.38
CA PRO A 72 -11.94 -11.95 -1.33
C PRO A 72 -10.73 -11.02 -1.49
N TYR A 73 -10.80 -10.02 -2.38
CA TYR A 73 -9.68 -9.09 -2.57
C TYR A 73 -9.55 -8.11 -1.39
N TRP A 74 -10.65 -7.72 -0.76
CA TRP A 74 -10.60 -6.88 0.45
C TRP A 74 -9.98 -7.61 1.65
N VAL A 75 -10.16 -8.93 1.75
CA VAL A 75 -9.44 -9.76 2.72
C VAL A 75 -7.93 -9.67 2.47
N LEU A 76 -7.49 -9.78 1.22
CA LEU A 76 -6.07 -9.65 0.86
C LEU A 76 -5.51 -8.25 1.17
N VAL A 77 -6.28 -7.19 0.88
CA VAL A 77 -5.90 -5.80 1.24
C VAL A 77 -5.67 -5.68 2.75
N ARG A 78 -6.54 -6.27 3.57
CA ARG A 78 -6.37 -6.24 5.03
C ARG A 78 -5.14 -7.02 5.51
N GLN A 79 -4.73 -8.07 4.82
CA GLN A 79 -3.51 -8.82 5.14
C GLN A 79 -2.21 -8.04 4.88
N ILE A 80 -2.28 -6.92 4.15
CA ILE A 80 -1.14 -6.02 3.94
C ILE A 80 -0.80 -5.24 5.23
N ILE A 81 -1.76 -5.07 6.14
CA ILE A 81 -1.56 -4.31 7.38
C ILE A 81 -0.42 -4.91 8.22
N GLY A 82 0.45 -4.03 8.71
CA GLY A 82 1.66 -4.35 9.46
C GLY A 82 2.84 -4.80 8.60
N ASN A 83 2.70 -4.92 7.28
CA ASN A 83 3.82 -5.24 6.40
C ASN A 83 4.75 -4.04 6.19
N GLN A 84 6.00 -4.33 5.86
CA GLN A 84 7.01 -3.32 5.54
C GLN A 84 7.31 -3.30 4.05
N VAL A 85 7.46 -2.10 3.49
CA VAL A 85 7.77 -1.87 2.07
C VAL A 85 8.72 -0.68 1.91
N THR A 86 9.41 -0.60 0.77
CA THR A 86 10.15 0.60 0.42
C THR A 86 9.35 1.47 -0.55
N LEU A 87 9.22 2.76 -0.27
CA LEU A 87 8.50 3.73 -1.10
C LEU A 87 9.44 4.87 -1.51
N ALA A 88 9.33 5.36 -2.74
CA ALA A 88 10.08 6.54 -3.17
C ALA A 88 9.65 7.78 -2.38
N TYR A 89 10.55 8.76 -2.20
CA TYR A 89 10.21 9.99 -1.46
C TYR A 89 9.02 10.77 -2.06
N GLU A 90 8.82 10.67 -3.37
CA GLU A 90 7.75 11.38 -4.10
C GLU A 90 6.35 10.84 -3.82
N VAL A 91 6.21 9.66 -3.21
CA VAL A 91 4.90 9.07 -2.88
C VAL A 91 4.11 9.94 -1.90
N GLU A 92 4.79 10.77 -1.13
CA GLU A 92 4.16 11.75 -0.23
C GLU A 92 3.28 12.79 -0.94
N ASP A 93 3.42 12.97 -2.25
CA ASP A 93 2.62 13.92 -3.03
C ASP A 93 1.16 13.45 -3.24
N GLY A 94 0.76 12.35 -2.59
CA GLY A 94 -0.61 11.85 -2.56
C GLY A 94 -1.06 11.15 -3.84
N ARG A 95 -0.14 10.94 -4.80
CA ARG A 95 -0.46 10.26 -6.05
C ARG A 95 -0.71 8.77 -5.82
N PRO A 96 -1.78 8.19 -6.40
CA PRO A 96 -2.03 6.76 -6.28
C PRO A 96 -0.93 5.94 -6.96
N LEU A 97 -0.46 4.91 -6.26
CA LEU A 97 0.45 3.91 -6.80
C LEU A 97 -0.36 2.81 -7.48
N HIS A 98 -0.24 2.75 -8.80
CA HIS A 98 -0.85 1.67 -9.58
C HIS A 98 -0.01 0.41 -9.45
N MET A 99 -0.63 -0.61 -8.86
CA MET A 99 -0.01 -1.87 -8.52
C MET A 99 -0.47 -2.96 -9.49
N ARG A 100 0.42 -3.93 -9.74
CA ARG A 100 0.03 -5.16 -10.43
C ARG A 100 -0.80 -6.04 -9.50
N LEU A 101 -1.84 -6.70 -10.01
CA LEU A 101 -2.67 -7.63 -9.23
C LEU A 101 -1.82 -8.70 -8.50
N THR A 102 -0.73 -9.14 -9.13
CA THR A 102 0.24 -10.11 -8.58
C THR A 102 0.82 -9.69 -7.23
N THR A 103 0.90 -8.39 -6.94
CA THR A 103 1.34 -7.89 -5.61
C THR A 103 0.30 -8.11 -4.53
N LEU A 104 -0.99 -8.12 -4.88
CA LEU A 104 -2.10 -8.33 -3.95
C LEU A 104 -2.33 -9.81 -3.68
N ILE A 105 -2.25 -10.65 -4.72
CA ILE A 105 -2.46 -12.10 -4.61
C ILE A 105 -1.21 -12.88 -4.16
N GLY A 106 -0.09 -12.18 -3.88
CA GLY A 106 1.11 -12.78 -3.30
C GLY A 106 2.10 -13.42 -4.29
N GLU A 107 1.83 -13.36 -5.59
CA GLU A 107 2.76 -13.83 -6.64
C GLU A 107 3.98 -12.92 -6.80
N HIS A 108 3.86 -11.63 -6.45
CA HIS A 108 4.98 -10.71 -6.34
C HIS A 108 5.16 -10.28 -4.88
N ASP A 109 6.39 -10.36 -4.38
CA ASP A 109 6.76 -10.17 -2.99
C ASP A 109 6.73 -8.71 -2.48
N PHE A 110 6.08 -7.78 -3.19
CA PHE A 110 6.23 -6.35 -2.90
C PHE A 110 5.87 -6.00 -1.45
N PHE A 111 4.76 -6.54 -0.96
CA PHE A 111 4.30 -6.35 0.43
C PHE A 111 4.86 -7.39 1.42
N THR A 112 5.56 -8.42 0.97
CA THR A 112 5.99 -9.52 1.85
C THR A 112 7.50 -9.66 1.95
N ARG A 113 8.26 -8.99 1.09
CA ARG A 113 9.73 -9.04 1.01
C ARG A 113 10.42 -8.86 2.36
N TYR A 114 9.91 -7.96 3.18
CA TYR A 114 10.46 -7.62 4.49
C TYR A 114 9.81 -8.37 5.65
N ASN A 115 8.75 -9.16 5.41
CA ASN A 115 8.07 -9.91 6.46
C ASN A 115 8.96 -11.00 7.09
N LYS A 116 9.94 -11.53 6.34
CA LYS A 116 10.95 -12.46 6.89
C LYS A 116 11.83 -11.86 7.98
N TYR A 117 11.85 -10.53 8.10
CA TYR A 117 12.58 -9.79 9.14
C TYR A 117 11.65 -9.21 10.21
N LYS A 118 10.34 -9.55 10.18
CA LYS A 118 9.45 -9.27 11.30
C LYS A 118 9.97 -10.03 12.51
N LEU A 119 10.60 -9.32 13.44
CA LEU A 119 10.83 -9.85 14.77
C LEU A 119 9.47 -10.29 15.34
N PRO A 120 9.37 -11.46 15.99
CA PRO A 120 8.15 -11.85 16.67
C PRO A 120 7.75 -10.73 17.62
N ARG A 121 6.47 -10.33 17.56
CA ARG A 121 5.91 -9.40 18.54
C ARG A 121 6.02 -10.10 19.90
N ASN A 122 6.83 -9.54 20.81
CA ASN A 122 6.82 -9.90 22.23
C ASN A 122 5.47 -9.56 22.85
#